data_AF-A0A1V4YB31-F1
#
_entry.id   AF-A0A1V4YB31-F1
#
_cell.length_a   1.000
_cell.length_b   1.000
_cell.length_c   1.000
_cell.angle_alpha   90.00
_cell.angle_beta   90.00
_cell.angle_gamma   90.00
#
_symmetry.space_group_name_H-M   'P 1'
#
loop_
_entity.id
_entity.type
_entity.pdbx_description
1 polymer ?
#
loop_
_entity_poly.entity_id
_entity_poly.type
_entity_poly.pdbx_seq_one_letter_code
_entity_poly.pdbx_strand_id
1 'polypeptide(L)'
;MIGSDLDRVLVVDDEPAIVDLMELYLKTDYEIIRAYNGKEALEKARSEKPSVIILDVMMPDMNGYEVCKVLKTSVETQFLPIIMVTALSGKDEKIKGLESGADEFLSKPVNRLELVTRVKSLTRIKHLQDRILAERNYAYQCIDVAGVLMLVVDREQKINLINRTGNEALGYDEFELIGQNMFDVLVLQEEREKEKEKFRDIITKKIETPHLFERKILKKDGGTIIVSWSESPIYDSDGNIEALICSGKDITELRMKDDLLLNLSEMRDRFTGVLNQDLMGPVTEIQDYAQVLLEQETETENIAYIEKIMQNISTMTETLKNASAYLDQRPEN
;
A
#
# COMPACT_ATOMS: atom_id res chain seq x y z
N MET A 1 17.65 3.34 -27.60
CA MET A 1 16.98 4.28 -28.53
C MET A 1 15.49 4.09 -28.36
N ILE A 2 14.85 5.00 -27.64
CA ILE A 2 13.38 5.09 -27.58
C ILE A 2 13.01 5.87 -28.84
N GLY A 3 12.14 5.31 -29.69
CA GLY A 3 11.70 5.98 -30.92
C GLY A 3 11.16 7.36 -30.57
N SER A 4 11.77 8.41 -31.15
CA SER A 4 11.35 9.78 -30.92
C SER A 4 10.16 10.07 -31.83
N ASP A 5 8.95 9.73 -31.39
CA ASP A 5 7.79 10.45 -31.89
C ASP A 5 8.00 11.92 -31.52
N LEU A 6 7.96 12.78 -32.53
CA LEU A 6 8.10 14.22 -32.32
C LEU A 6 6.95 14.70 -31.44
N ASP A 7 7.23 15.67 -30.58
CA ASP A 7 6.18 16.33 -29.81
C ASP A 7 5.14 16.94 -30.75
N ARG A 8 3.86 16.75 -30.41
CA ARG A 8 2.74 17.28 -31.20
C ARG A 8 2.38 18.69 -30.76
N VAL A 9 2.29 19.61 -31.70
CA VAL A 9 1.84 20.99 -31.46
C VAL A 9 0.56 21.23 -32.22
N LEU A 10 -0.50 21.59 -31.50
CA LEU A 10 -1.78 21.97 -32.10
C LEU A 10 -1.75 23.45 -32.45
N VAL A 11 -1.82 23.77 -33.74
CA VAL A 11 -1.91 25.14 -34.26
C VAL A 11 -3.34 25.42 -34.68
N VAL A 12 -3.93 26.45 -34.11
CA VAL A 12 -5.32 26.83 -34.31
C VAL A 12 -5.41 28.28 -34.77
N ASP A 13 -5.90 28.49 -35.99
CA ASP A 13 -6.20 29.81 -36.56
C ASP A 13 -7.21 29.63 -37.70
N ASP A 14 -8.20 30.50 -37.82
CA ASP A 14 -9.23 30.41 -38.86
C ASP A 14 -8.71 30.84 -40.25
N GLU A 15 -7.55 31.48 -40.32
CA GLU A 15 -6.85 31.80 -41.57
C GLU A 15 -5.83 30.69 -41.93
N PRO A 16 -6.06 29.88 -42.98
CA PRO A 16 -5.17 28.76 -43.30
C PRO A 16 -3.72 29.16 -43.59
N ALA A 17 -3.51 30.37 -44.15
CA ALA A 17 -2.18 30.90 -44.42
C ALA A 17 -1.36 31.14 -43.13
N ILE A 18 -2.02 31.48 -42.02
CA ILE A 18 -1.35 31.67 -40.73
C ILE A 18 -0.98 30.31 -40.11
N VAL A 19 -1.86 29.32 -40.22
CA VAL A 19 -1.57 27.93 -39.81
C VAL A 19 -0.36 27.38 -40.58
N ASP A 20 -0.36 27.52 -41.91
CA ASP A 20 0.76 27.06 -42.76
C ASP A 20 2.08 27.76 -42.42
N LEU A 21 2.04 29.05 -42.09
CA LEU A 21 3.22 29.80 -41.67
C LEU A 21 3.79 29.29 -40.33
N MET A 22 2.92 29.10 -39.33
CA MET A 22 3.33 28.60 -38.02
C MET A 22 3.83 27.15 -38.09
N GLU A 23 3.19 26.33 -38.92
CA GLU A 23 3.69 24.98 -39.23
C GLU A 23 5.08 25.05 -39.87
N LEU A 24 5.29 25.91 -40.87
CA LEU A 24 6.61 26.09 -41.50
C LEU A 24 7.69 26.47 -40.47
N TYR A 25 7.33 27.23 -39.44
CA TYR A 25 8.24 27.61 -38.36
C TYR A 25 8.64 26.44 -37.47
N LEU A 26 7.72 25.49 -37.23
CA LEU A 26 7.81 24.48 -36.17
C LEU A 26 8.04 23.04 -36.66
N LYS A 27 7.66 22.71 -37.90
CA LYS A 27 7.66 21.33 -38.45
C LYS A 27 9.02 20.63 -38.47
N THR A 28 10.11 21.36 -38.27
CA THR A 28 11.46 20.78 -38.16
C THR A 28 11.63 19.98 -36.86
N ASP A 29 11.02 20.46 -35.78
CA ASP A 29 11.22 19.93 -34.43
C ASP A 29 9.95 19.31 -33.83
N TYR A 30 8.79 19.49 -34.47
CA TYR A 30 7.48 19.12 -33.96
C TYR A 30 6.59 18.50 -35.04
N GLU A 31 5.72 17.58 -34.65
CA GLU A 31 4.59 17.16 -35.47
C GLU A 31 3.46 18.17 -35.31
N ILE A 32 2.90 18.68 -36.41
CA ILE A 32 1.93 19.77 -36.37
C ILE A 32 0.53 19.25 -36.60
N ILE A 33 -0.33 19.45 -35.62
CA ILE A 33 -1.77 19.22 -35.71
C ILE A 33 -2.40 20.55 -36.08
N ARG A 34 -3.22 20.57 -37.12
CA ARG A 34 -3.88 21.78 -37.61
C ARG A 34 -5.32 21.83 -37.15
N ALA A 35 -5.84 22.98 -36.80
CA ALA A 35 -7.27 23.23 -36.64
C ALA A 35 -7.63 24.64 -37.11
N TYR A 36 -8.86 24.82 -37.58
CA TYR A 36 -9.29 26.06 -38.23
C TYR A 36 -10.48 26.74 -37.55
N ASN A 37 -10.88 26.26 -36.38
CA ASN A 37 -11.93 26.86 -35.55
C ASN A 37 -11.87 26.28 -34.13
N GLY A 38 -12.57 26.92 -33.20
CA GLY A 38 -12.58 26.51 -31.79
C GLY A 38 -13.14 25.09 -31.55
N LYS A 39 -14.14 24.65 -32.32
CA LYS A 39 -14.73 23.30 -32.15
C LYS A 39 -13.73 22.20 -32.52
N GLU A 40 -13.07 22.36 -33.66
CA GLU A 40 -12.03 21.45 -34.13
C GLU A 40 -10.83 21.42 -33.16
N ALA A 41 -10.45 22.59 -32.62
CA ALA A 41 -9.39 22.69 -31.62
C ALA A 41 -9.70 21.87 -30.36
N LEU A 42 -10.92 21.96 -29.83
CA LEU A 42 -11.36 21.21 -28.65
C LEU A 42 -11.39 19.70 -28.90
N GLU A 43 -11.84 19.27 -30.07
CA GLU A 43 -11.86 17.87 -30.47
C GLU A 43 -10.43 17.30 -30.54
N LYS A 44 -9.56 17.97 -31.30
CA LYS A 44 -8.17 17.53 -31.52
C LYS A 44 -7.32 17.60 -30.27
N ALA A 45 -7.53 18.59 -29.39
CA ALA A 45 -6.85 18.65 -28.11
C ALA A 45 -7.11 17.40 -27.24
N ARG A 46 -8.31 16.80 -27.34
CA ARG A 46 -8.65 15.57 -26.59
C ARG A 46 -8.17 14.31 -27.29
N SER A 47 -8.44 14.17 -28.58
CA SER A 47 -8.15 12.94 -29.33
C SER A 47 -6.66 12.77 -29.62
N GLU A 48 -5.97 13.86 -29.94
CA GLU A 48 -4.57 13.83 -30.41
C GLU A 48 -3.56 14.20 -29.31
N LYS A 49 -4.01 14.69 -28.15
CA LYS A 49 -3.17 14.96 -26.96
C LYS A 49 -1.86 15.71 -27.30
N PRO A 50 -1.94 16.94 -27.82
CA PRO A 50 -0.76 17.75 -28.11
C PRO A 50 0.03 18.09 -26.85
N SER A 51 1.34 18.35 -27.00
CA SER A 51 2.22 18.81 -25.93
C SER A 51 2.06 20.32 -25.66
N VAL A 52 1.67 21.10 -26.68
CA VAL A 52 1.38 22.56 -26.60
C VAL A 52 0.30 22.92 -27.62
N ILE A 53 -0.53 23.91 -27.29
CA ILE A 53 -1.52 24.51 -28.20
C ILE A 53 -1.11 25.95 -28.51
N ILE A 54 -1.12 26.31 -29.78
CA ILE A 54 -1.03 27.69 -30.26
C ILE A 54 -2.40 28.07 -30.77
N LEU A 55 -3.00 29.11 -30.21
CA LEU A 55 -4.41 29.40 -30.37
C LEU A 55 -4.63 30.86 -30.73
N ASP A 56 -5.21 31.11 -31.90
CA ASP A 56 -5.65 32.45 -32.25
C ASP A 56 -6.82 32.91 -31.37
N VAL A 57 -6.81 34.20 -31.02
CA VAL A 57 -7.90 34.82 -30.25
C VAL A 57 -9.13 35.07 -31.12
N MET A 58 -8.95 35.52 -32.36
CA MET A 58 -9.99 36.12 -33.20
C MET A 58 -10.54 35.12 -34.22
N MET A 59 -11.24 34.09 -33.73
CA MET A 59 -11.93 33.12 -34.59
C MET A 59 -13.45 33.31 -34.57
N PRO A 60 -14.16 32.98 -35.68
CA PRO A 60 -15.62 33.01 -35.73
C PRO A 60 -16.25 31.95 -34.82
N ASP A 61 -17.52 32.18 -34.46
CA ASP A 61 -18.39 31.37 -33.60
C ASP A 61 -17.92 31.18 -32.16
N MET A 62 -16.71 30.67 -31.95
CA MET A 62 -16.07 30.47 -30.65
C MET A 62 -14.66 31.06 -30.69
N ASN A 63 -14.46 32.13 -29.92
CA ASN A 63 -13.16 32.81 -29.89
C ASN A 63 -12.13 32.02 -29.07
N GLY A 64 -10.85 32.35 -29.23
CA GLY A 64 -9.77 31.64 -28.55
C GLY A 64 -9.82 31.71 -27.02
N TYR A 65 -10.37 32.77 -26.43
CA TYR A 65 -10.54 32.83 -24.97
C TYR A 65 -11.55 31.81 -24.46
N GLU A 66 -12.65 31.60 -25.19
CA GLU A 66 -13.65 30.59 -24.87
C GLU A 66 -13.07 29.18 -24.97
N VAL A 67 -12.34 28.89 -26.03
CA VAL A 67 -11.62 27.61 -26.22
C VAL A 67 -10.63 27.38 -25.07
N CYS A 68 -9.80 28.37 -24.75
CA CYS A 68 -8.82 28.30 -23.66
C CYS A 68 -9.51 27.98 -22.33
N LYS A 69 -10.60 28.68 -22.01
CA LYS A 69 -11.37 28.46 -20.78
C LYS A 69 -11.94 27.04 -20.70
N VAL A 70 -12.50 26.52 -21.79
CA VAL A 70 -13.02 25.14 -21.84
C VAL A 70 -11.90 24.12 -21.61
N LEU A 71 -10.74 24.32 -22.22
CA LEU A 71 -9.59 23.42 -22.05
C LEU A 71 -9.03 23.47 -20.62
N LYS A 72 -8.90 24.66 -20.05
CA LYS A 72 -8.37 24.88 -18.69
C LYS A 72 -9.32 24.43 -17.57
N THR A 73 -10.60 24.24 -17.87
CA THR A 73 -11.61 23.75 -16.89
C THR A 73 -11.86 22.25 -16.98
N SER A 74 -11.33 21.56 -18.00
CA SER A 74 -11.52 20.11 -18.16
C SER A 74 -10.38 19.32 -17.53
N VAL A 75 -10.72 18.30 -16.72
CA VAL A 75 -9.74 17.47 -16.00
C VAL A 75 -8.68 16.85 -16.93
N GLU A 76 -9.07 16.51 -18.16
CA GLU A 76 -8.21 15.86 -19.16
C GLU A 76 -7.21 16.83 -19.81
N THR A 77 -7.56 18.11 -19.93
CA THR A 77 -6.81 19.09 -20.75
C THR A 77 -6.30 20.29 -19.96
N GLN A 78 -6.65 20.42 -18.67
CA GLN A 78 -6.33 21.59 -17.85
C GLN A 78 -4.83 21.92 -17.74
N PHE A 79 -3.97 20.90 -17.90
CA PHE A 79 -2.52 21.04 -17.86
C PHE A 79 -1.88 21.21 -19.23
N LEU A 80 -2.65 21.25 -20.33
CA LEU A 80 -2.11 21.56 -21.64
C LEU A 80 -1.64 23.02 -21.67
N PRO A 81 -0.37 23.30 -22.04
CA PRO A 81 0.09 24.65 -22.21
C PRO A 81 -0.54 25.30 -23.44
N ILE A 82 -1.01 26.55 -23.30
CA ILE A 82 -1.68 27.31 -24.35
C ILE A 82 -0.95 28.64 -24.58
N ILE A 83 -0.49 28.84 -25.80
CA ILE A 83 0.05 30.12 -26.31
C ILE A 83 -1.06 30.80 -27.10
N MET A 84 -1.57 31.92 -26.59
CA MET A 84 -2.54 32.73 -27.31
C MET A 84 -1.81 33.61 -28.31
N VAL A 85 -2.27 33.63 -29.55
CA VAL A 85 -1.79 34.52 -30.61
C VAL A 85 -2.86 35.57 -30.87
N THR A 86 -2.49 36.85 -30.87
CA THR A 86 -3.48 37.91 -31.01
C THR A 86 -2.95 39.17 -31.68
N ALA A 87 -3.79 39.85 -32.46
CA ALA A 87 -3.52 41.19 -32.98
C ALA A 87 -3.80 42.30 -31.94
N LEU A 88 -4.33 41.92 -30.77
CA LEU A 88 -4.88 42.81 -29.77
C LEU A 88 -3.82 43.37 -28.82
N SER A 89 -3.73 44.69 -28.72
CA SER A 89 -2.75 45.41 -27.90
C SER A 89 -3.36 46.30 -26.80
N GLY A 90 -4.69 46.22 -26.58
CA GLY A 90 -5.40 47.03 -25.59
C GLY A 90 -5.24 46.56 -24.14
N LYS A 91 -5.45 47.46 -23.17
CA LYS A 91 -5.42 47.13 -21.73
C LYS A 91 -6.50 46.12 -21.32
N ASP A 92 -7.70 46.21 -21.89
CA ASP A 92 -8.83 45.34 -21.56
C ASP A 92 -8.66 43.90 -22.09
N GLU A 93 -7.89 43.75 -23.18
CA GLU A 93 -7.60 42.46 -23.80
C GLU A 93 -6.51 41.70 -23.03
N LYS A 94 -5.61 42.43 -22.37
CA LYS A 94 -4.66 41.85 -21.40
C LYS A 94 -5.37 41.31 -20.16
N ILE A 95 -6.42 42.01 -19.68
CA ILE A 95 -7.23 41.54 -18.53
C ILE A 95 -7.98 40.26 -18.92
N LYS A 96 -8.66 40.24 -20.07
CA LYS A 96 -9.32 39.03 -20.60
C LYS A 96 -8.34 37.87 -20.84
N GLY A 97 -7.12 38.18 -21.28
CA GLY A 97 -6.05 37.20 -21.40
C GLY A 97 -5.70 36.54 -20.07
N LEU A 98 -5.48 37.33 -19.02
CA LEU A 98 -5.19 36.81 -17.67
C LEU A 98 -6.34 35.94 -17.12
N GLU A 99 -7.59 36.32 -17.39
CA GLU A 99 -8.77 35.58 -16.92
C GLU A 99 -9.05 34.28 -17.71
N SER A 100 -8.47 34.14 -18.91
CA SER A 100 -8.68 32.96 -19.77
C SER A 100 -7.89 31.72 -19.35
N GLY A 101 -6.87 31.89 -18.50
CA GLY A 101 -6.01 30.81 -18.01
C GLY A 101 -4.89 30.40 -18.97
N ALA A 102 -4.63 31.15 -20.04
CA ALA A 102 -3.53 30.90 -20.95
C ALA A 102 -2.15 31.07 -20.29
N ASP A 103 -1.17 30.29 -20.74
CA ASP A 103 0.17 30.27 -20.17
C ASP A 103 1.06 31.37 -20.78
N GLU A 104 0.86 31.68 -22.07
CA GLU A 104 1.68 32.64 -22.82
C GLU A 104 0.86 33.43 -23.87
N PHE A 105 1.36 34.62 -24.24
CA PHE A 105 0.73 35.50 -25.24
C PHE A 105 1.71 36.04 -26.28
N LEU A 106 1.45 35.80 -27.57
CA LEU A 106 2.20 36.33 -28.70
C LEU A 106 1.37 37.35 -29.49
N SER A 107 2.01 38.46 -29.85
CA SER A 107 1.39 39.45 -30.73
C SER A 107 1.57 39.07 -32.20
N LYS A 108 0.54 39.25 -33.01
CA LYS A 108 0.66 39.25 -34.48
C LYS A 108 1.35 40.56 -34.93
N PRO A 109 2.26 40.53 -35.93
CA PRO A 109 2.72 39.36 -36.68
C PRO A 109 3.67 38.47 -35.86
N VAL A 110 3.47 37.15 -35.95
CA VAL A 110 4.22 36.18 -35.14
C VAL A 110 5.68 36.12 -35.58
N ASN A 111 6.59 36.42 -34.65
CA ASN A 111 8.02 36.26 -34.85
C ASN A 111 8.44 34.78 -34.70
N ARG A 112 9.13 34.22 -35.71
CA ARG A 112 9.58 32.83 -35.71
C ARG A 112 10.40 32.46 -34.48
N LEU A 113 11.39 33.27 -34.13
CA LEU A 113 12.30 32.97 -33.01
C LEU A 113 11.54 32.96 -31.69
N GLU A 114 10.62 33.92 -31.51
CA GLU A 114 9.79 34.02 -30.32
C GLU A 114 8.86 32.81 -30.17
N LEU A 115 8.16 32.43 -31.25
CA LEU A 115 7.28 31.27 -31.27
C LEU A 115 8.03 29.99 -30.92
N VAL A 116 9.12 29.70 -31.63
CA VAL A 116 9.93 28.49 -31.41
C VAL A 116 10.44 28.43 -29.97
N THR A 117 10.90 29.56 -29.42
CA THR A 117 11.43 29.61 -28.05
C THR A 117 10.35 29.31 -27.01
N ARG A 118 9.15 29.89 -27.18
CA ARG A 118 8.03 29.68 -26.25
C ARG A 118 7.48 28.26 -26.32
N VAL A 119 7.26 27.73 -27.53
CA VAL A 119 6.84 26.33 -27.74
C VAL A 119 7.83 25.38 -27.09
N LYS A 120 9.13 25.59 -27.29
CA LYS A 120 10.17 24.76 -26.67
C LYS A 120 10.16 24.83 -25.14
N SER A 121 9.98 26.01 -24.57
CA SER A 121 9.90 26.21 -23.12
C SER A 121 8.68 25.47 -22.52
N LEU A 122 7.49 25.68 -23.09
CA LEU A 122 6.25 25.09 -22.59
C LEU A 122 6.22 23.57 -22.79
N THR A 123 6.73 23.07 -23.93
CA THR A 123 6.87 21.62 -24.16
C THR A 123 7.76 20.99 -23.09
N ARG A 124 8.89 21.64 -22.74
CA ARG A 124 9.76 21.17 -21.66
C ARG A 124 9.05 21.15 -20.31
N ILE A 125 8.26 22.17 -19.98
CA ILE A 125 7.48 22.22 -18.75
C ILE A 125 6.47 21.06 -18.71
N LYS A 126 5.74 20.83 -19.80
CA LYS A 126 4.79 19.71 -19.94
C LYS A 126 5.46 18.37 -19.71
N HIS A 127 6.62 18.12 -20.32
CA HIS A 127 7.39 16.89 -20.12
C HIS A 127 7.83 16.69 -18.68
N LEU A 128 8.26 17.76 -18.00
CA LEU A 128 8.63 17.66 -16.59
C LEU A 128 7.42 17.32 -15.72
N GLN A 129 6.25 17.91 -15.98
CA GLN A 129 5.01 17.59 -15.27
C GLN A 129 4.59 16.13 -15.52
N ASP A 130 4.59 15.68 -16.77
CA ASP A 130 4.24 14.30 -17.13
C ASP A 130 5.20 13.29 -16.51
N ARG A 131 6.50 13.62 -16.48
CA ARG A 131 7.51 12.77 -15.85
C ARG A 131 7.30 12.67 -14.35
N ILE A 132 7.03 13.77 -13.65
CA ILE A 132 6.75 13.76 -12.20
C ILE A 132 5.51 12.91 -11.91
N LEU A 133 4.45 13.05 -12.71
CA LEU A 133 3.24 12.24 -12.57
C LEU A 133 3.52 10.75 -12.83
N ALA A 134 4.29 10.43 -13.86
CA ALA A 134 4.67 9.05 -14.17
C ALA A 134 5.52 8.42 -13.06
N GLU A 135 6.53 9.14 -12.55
CA GLU A 135 7.39 8.69 -11.44
C GLU A 135 6.56 8.50 -10.16
N ARG A 136 5.63 9.43 -9.86
CA ARG A 136 4.70 9.30 -8.73
C ARG A 136 3.80 8.08 -8.87
N ASN A 137 3.21 7.85 -10.04
CA ASN A 137 2.33 6.71 -10.29
C ASN A 137 3.09 5.38 -10.20
N TYR A 138 4.31 5.33 -10.73
CA TYR A 138 5.18 4.16 -10.63
C TYR A 138 5.53 3.85 -9.16
N ALA A 139 5.86 4.87 -8.36
CA ALA A 139 6.12 4.69 -6.93
C ALA A 139 4.90 4.11 -6.19
N TYR A 140 3.69 4.62 -6.46
CA TYR A 140 2.47 4.05 -5.89
C TYR A 140 2.24 2.60 -6.33
N GLN A 141 2.44 2.28 -7.61
CA GLN A 141 2.32 0.91 -8.11
C GLN A 141 3.28 -0.06 -7.41
N CYS A 142 4.54 0.35 -7.19
CA CYS A 142 5.52 -0.45 -6.45
C CYS A 142 5.07 -0.76 -5.01
N ILE A 143 4.47 0.22 -4.33
CA ILE A 143 3.91 0.04 -2.99
C ILE A 143 2.69 -0.87 -3.03
N ASP A 144 1.85 -0.72 -4.05
CA ASP A 144 0.59 -1.44 -4.20
C ASP A 144 0.77 -2.94 -4.45
N VAL A 145 1.81 -3.32 -5.20
CA VAL A 145 2.16 -4.73 -5.44
C VAL A 145 2.98 -5.37 -4.31
N ALA A 146 3.36 -4.62 -3.28
CA ALA A 146 4.12 -5.17 -2.17
C ALA A 146 3.30 -6.22 -1.42
N GLY A 147 3.85 -7.43 -1.26
CA GLY A 147 3.19 -8.55 -0.58
C GLY A 147 3.11 -8.44 0.96
N VAL A 148 3.30 -7.23 1.50
CA VAL A 148 3.15 -6.90 2.91
C VAL A 148 2.16 -5.76 3.03
N LEU A 149 1.45 -5.69 4.15
CA LEU A 149 0.57 -4.58 4.45
C LEU A 149 1.44 -3.33 4.62
N MET A 150 1.11 -2.25 3.92
CA MET A 150 1.76 -0.94 4.07
C MET A 150 0.72 0.14 4.23
N LEU A 151 0.93 1.02 5.21
CA LEU A 151 0.16 2.25 5.37
C LEU A 151 1.06 3.41 5.76
N VAL A 152 0.66 4.63 5.42
CA VAL A 152 1.36 5.86 5.80
C VAL A 152 0.41 6.73 6.62
N VAL A 153 0.88 7.18 7.78
CA VAL A 153 0.11 8.03 8.69
C VAL A 153 0.84 9.34 8.94
N ASP A 154 0.15 10.46 8.77
CA ASP A 154 0.72 11.79 9.00
C ASP A 154 0.69 12.22 10.48
N ARG A 155 1.25 13.40 10.77
CA ARG A 155 1.23 14.03 12.11
C ARG A 155 -0.18 14.23 12.68
N GLU A 156 -1.20 14.36 11.82
CA GLU A 156 -2.60 14.51 12.22
C GLU A 156 -3.28 13.15 12.46
N GLN A 157 -2.51 12.06 12.41
CA GLN A 157 -2.95 10.69 12.64
C GLN A 157 -3.87 10.17 11.52
N LYS A 158 -3.87 10.82 10.35
CA LYS A 158 -4.67 10.42 9.20
C LYS A 158 -3.90 9.45 8.32
N ILE A 159 -4.61 8.46 7.81
CA ILE A 159 -4.07 7.51 6.84
C ILE A 159 -4.01 8.20 5.48
N ASN A 160 -2.80 8.42 4.96
CA ASN A 160 -2.58 9.08 3.67
C ASN A 160 -2.32 8.09 2.54
N LEU A 161 -1.92 6.87 2.88
CA LEU A 161 -1.74 5.77 1.96
C LEU A 161 -2.05 4.47 2.67
N ILE A 162 -2.67 3.54 1.95
CA ILE A 162 -2.68 2.13 2.27
C ILE A 162 -2.56 1.35 0.96
N ASN A 163 -1.74 0.31 0.94
CA ASN A 163 -1.57 -0.52 -0.24
C ASN A 163 -2.68 -1.57 -0.36
N ARG A 164 -2.82 -2.17 -1.55
CA ARG A 164 -3.78 -3.22 -1.84
C ARG A 164 -3.76 -4.37 -0.84
N THR A 165 -2.58 -4.90 -0.52
CA THR A 165 -2.43 -5.96 0.48
C THR A 165 -3.03 -5.57 1.83
N GLY A 166 -2.88 -4.31 2.24
CA GLY A 166 -3.49 -3.78 3.45
C GLY A 166 -5.01 -3.67 3.40
N ASN A 167 -5.55 -3.14 2.30
CA ASN A 167 -7.00 -3.08 2.10
C ASN A 167 -7.64 -4.47 2.15
N GLU A 168 -7.06 -5.44 1.44
CA GLU A 168 -7.53 -6.82 1.40
C GLU A 168 -7.46 -7.48 2.79
N ALA A 169 -6.34 -7.32 3.51
CA ALA A 169 -6.17 -7.90 4.85
C ALA A 169 -7.12 -7.29 5.90
N LEU A 170 -7.41 -5.98 5.80
CA LEU A 170 -8.27 -5.27 6.74
C LEU A 170 -9.75 -5.27 6.35
N GLY A 171 -10.08 -5.68 5.12
CA GLY A 171 -11.43 -5.77 4.58
C GLY A 171 -12.04 -4.41 4.19
N TYR A 172 -11.21 -3.44 3.80
CA TYR A 172 -11.65 -2.11 3.35
C TYR A 172 -11.56 -1.99 1.84
N ASP A 173 -12.45 -1.18 1.25
CA ASP A 173 -12.41 -0.86 -0.17
C ASP A 173 -11.33 0.20 -0.48
N GLU A 174 -10.94 0.30 -1.76
CA GLU A 174 -9.96 1.29 -2.22
C GLU A 174 -10.41 2.71 -1.83
N PHE A 175 -9.47 3.49 -1.26
CA PHE A 175 -9.67 4.85 -0.75
C PHE A 175 -10.56 5.01 0.49
N GLU A 176 -11.24 3.97 0.99
CA GLU A 176 -12.16 4.11 2.13
C GLU A 176 -11.46 4.54 3.42
N LEU A 177 -10.25 4.02 3.65
CA LEU A 177 -9.43 4.36 4.82
C LEU A 177 -8.71 5.70 4.68
N ILE A 178 -8.57 6.23 3.45
CA ILE A 178 -7.77 7.43 3.21
C ILE A 178 -8.43 8.65 3.87
N GLY A 179 -7.65 9.40 4.63
CA GLY A 179 -8.08 10.56 5.40
C GLY A 179 -8.74 10.22 6.75
N GLN A 180 -9.03 8.95 7.03
CA GLN A 180 -9.56 8.55 8.34
C GLN A 180 -8.46 8.54 9.40
N ASN A 181 -8.84 8.76 10.67
CA ASN A 181 -7.91 8.68 11.79
C ASN A 181 -7.56 7.22 12.07
N MET A 182 -6.27 6.87 11.94
CA MET A 182 -5.78 5.49 12.07
C MET A 182 -6.21 4.82 13.39
N PHE A 183 -6.14 5.53 14.51
CA PHE A 183 -6.46 4.97 15.82
C PHE A 183 -7.95 4.68 15.98
N ASP A 184 -8.81 5.46 15.33
CA ASP A 184 -10.25 5.31 15.47
C ASP A 184 -10.78 4.12 14.65
N VAL A 185 -10.10 3.77 13.55
CA VAL A 185 -10.50 2.68 12.65
C VAL A 185 -9.73 1.37 12.83
N LEU A 186 -8.42 1.42 13.10
CA LEU A 186 -7.55 0.23 13.09
C LEU A 186 -7.12 -0.20 14.50
N VAL A 187 -7.32 0.63 15.52
CA VAL A 187 -6.89 0.35 16.90
C VAL A 187 -8.10 0.08 17.81
N LEU A 188 -7.97 -0.98 18.61
CA LEU A 188 -8.96 -1.39 19.60
C LEU A 188 -9.23 -0.25 20.59
N GLN A 189 -10.49 -0.05 20.95
CA GLN A 189 -10.94 1.09 21.76
C GLN A 189 -10.16 1.24 23.08
N GLU A 190 -9.87 0.13 23.74
CA GLU A 190 -9.13 0.09 25.01
C GLU A 190 -7.65 0.47 24.89
N GLU A 191 -7.08 0.38 23.69
CA GLU A 191 -5.66 0.68 23.44
C GLU A 191 -5.42 2.08 22.86
N ARG A 192 -6.46 2.76 22.35
CA ARG A 192 -6.33 4.01 21.58
C ARG A 192 -5.54 5.10 22.29
N GLU A 193 -5.84 5.38 23.55
CA GLU A 193 -5.18 6.48 24.28
C GLU A 193 -3.69 6.22 24.49
N LYS A 194 -3.34 5.01 24.88
CA LYS A 194 -1.94 4.57 25.04
C LYS A 194 -1.18 4.67 23.73
N GLU A 195 -1.81 4.30 22.62
CA GLU A 195 -1.17 4.32 21.31
C GLU A 195 -1.07 5.73 20.72
N LYS A 196 -2.06 6.60 20.95
CA LYS A 196 -1.99 8.03 20.61
C LYS A 196 -0.85 8.72 21.37
N GLU A 197 -0.64 8.37 22.65
CA GLU A 197 0.47 8.90 23.45
C GLU A 197 1.83 8.46 22.88
N LYS A 198 2.03 7.16 22.64
CA LYS A 198 3.26 6.65 22.03
C LYS A 198 3.55 7.28 20.68
N PHE A 199 2.54 7.40 19.83
CA PHE A 199 2.67 8.04 18.52
C PHE A 199 3.14 9.50 18.66
N ARG A 200 2.57 10.25 19.61
CA ARG A 200 3.01 11.63 19.89
C ARG A 200 4.47 11.67 20.34
N ASP A 201 4.90 10.73 21.17
CA ASP A 201 6.29 10.65 21.62
C ASP A 201 7.24 10.28 20.49
N ILE A 202 6.83 9.43 19.54
CA ILE A 202 7.59 9.14 18.32
C ILE A 202 7.70 10.39 17.43
N ILE A 203 6.57 11.06 17.11
CA ILE A 203 6.57 12.26 16.26
C ILE A 203 7.41 13.40 16.86
N THR A 204 7.40 13.52 18.20
CA THR A 204 8.23 14.50 18.94
C THR A 204 9.65 14.01 19.19
N LYS A 205 10.05 12.85 18.65
CA LYS A 205 11.38 12.23 18.77
C LYS A 205 11.84 11.96 20.21
N LYS A 206 10.89 11.80 21.14
CA LYS A 206 11.21 11.37 22.51
C LYS A 206 11.54 9.89 22.59
N ILE A 207 10.96 9.10 21.68
CA ILE A 207 11.15 7.66 21.58
C ILE A 207 11.47 7.33 20.12
N GLU A 208 12.36 6.35 19.91
CA GLU A 208 12.67 5.84 18.57
C GLU A 208 11.53 4.97 18.03
N THR A 209 11.42 4.90 16.70
CA THR A 209 10.41 4.04 16.06
C THR A 209 10.73 2.57 16.30
N PRO A 210 9.76 1.76 16.73
CA PRO A 210 9.98 0.34 16.94
C PRO A 210 10.14 -0.38 15.59
N HIS A 211 11.21 -1.17 15.46
CA HIS A 211 11.56 -1.88 14.23
C HIS A 211 10.88 -3.25 14.08
N LEU A 212 10.43 -3.86 15.17
CA LEU A 212 9.72 -5.13 15.14
C LEU A 212 8.85 -5.29 16.39
N PHE A 213 7.54 -5.33 16.21
CA PHE A 213 6.60 -5.60 17.29
C PHE A 213 5.33 -6.22 16.74
N GLU A 214 4.65 -7.02 17.56
CA GLU A 214 3.37 -7.62 17.19
C GLU A 214 2.22 -6.80 17.75
N ARG A 215 1.17 -6.64 16.96
CA ARG A 215 -0.03 -5.92 17.37
C ARG A 215 -1.28 -6.57 16.83
N LYS A 216 -2.32 -6.60 17.66
CA LYS A 216 -3.67 -6.86 17.21
C LYS A 216 -4.25 -5.61 16.55
N ILE A 217 -4.83 -5.77 15.37
CA ILE A 217 -5.39 -4.69 14.54
C ILE A 217 -6.86 -5.01 14.26
N LEU A 218 -7.71 -3.98 14.32
CA LEU A 218 -9.13 -4.07 14.05
C LEU A 218 -9.38 -4.05 12.53
N LYS A 219 -10.23 -4.97 12.06
CA LYS A 219 -10.74 -5.01 10.68
C LYS A 219 -12.08 -4.29 10.56
N LYS A 220 -12.51 -4.01 9.32
CA LYS A 220 -13.82 -3.39 9.03
C LYS A 220 -15.00 -4.19 9.59
N ASP A 221 -14.92 -5.52 9.55
CA ASP A 221 -15.95 -6.44 10.04
C ASP A 221 -16.02 -6.54 11.58
N GLY A 222 -15.18 -5.81 12.30
CA GLY A 222 -15.05 -5.87 13.76
C GLY A 222 -14.19 -7.05 14.25
N GLY A 223 -13.74 -7.93 13.36
CA GLY A 223 -12.75 -8.96 13.65
C GLY A 223 -11.36 -8.36 13.86
N THR A 224 -10.39 -9.20 14.23
CA THR A 224 -9.02 -8.76 14.47
C THR A 224 -8.01 -9.68 13.80
N ILE A 225 -6.87 -9.10 13.40
CA ILE A 225 -5.69 -9.81 12.91
C ILE A 225 -4.49 -9.44 13.79
N ILE A 226 -3.49 -10.31 13.87
CA ILE A 226 -2.22 -10.04 14.52
C ILE A 226 -1.20 -9.75 13.44
N VAL A 227 -0.65 -8.54 13.45
CA VAL A 227 0.32 -8.08 12.48
C VAL A 227 1.66 -7.86 13.16
N SER A 228 2.72 -8.42 12.57
CA SER A 228 4.10 -8.10 12.92
C SER A 228 4.51 -6.85 12.15
N TRP A 229 4.75 -5.75 12.85
CA TRP A 229 4.96 -4.41 12.33
C TRP A 229 6.41 -3.94 12.41
N SER A 230 6.77 -3.11 11.45
CA SER A 230 7.92 -2.21 11.48
C SER A 230 7.46 -0.81 11.11
N GLU A 231 7.81 0.18 11.93
CA GLU A 231 7.52 1.59 11.69
C GLU A 231 8.80 2.32 11.30
N SER A 232 8.72 3.24 10.33
CA SER A 232 9.85 4.07 9.94
C SER A 232 9.41 5.52 9.71
N PRO A 233 10.17 6.50 10.18
CA PRO A 233 9.82 7.90 10.02
C PRO A 233 10.17 8.42 8.62
N ILE A 234 9.28 9.23 8.07
CA ILE A 234 9.49 10.06 6.90
C ILE A 234 9.74 11.49 7.40
N TYR A 235 10.78 12.15 6.90
CA TYR A 235 11.19 13.47 7.37
C TYR A 235 10.90 14.55 6.31
N ASP A 236 10.49 15.73 6.78
CA ASP A 236 10.42 16.94 5.96
C ASP A 236 11.83 17.54 5.73
N SER A 237 11.90 18.62 4.94
CA SER A 237 13.15 19.34 4.63
C SER A 237 13.84 19.93 5.85
N ASP A 238 13.10 20.20 6.92
CA ASP A 238 13.61 20.75 8.18
C ASP A 238 14.07 19.63 9.15
N GLY A 239 13.96 18.37 8.71
CA GLY A 239 14.34 17.18 9.47
C GLY A 239 13.31 16.77 10.53
N ASN A 240 12.10 17.32 10.54
CA ASN A 240 11.04 16.90 11.44
C ASN A 240 10.27 15.72 10.84
N ILE A 241 9.72 14.82 11.68
CA ILE A 241 9.02 13.62 11.20
C ILE A 241 7.68 14.02 10.60
N GLU A 242 7.55 14.07 9.28
CA GLU A 242 6.32 14.42 8.55
C GLU A 242 5.25 13.33 8.63
N ALA A 243 5.66 12.06 8.57
CA ALA A 243 4.78 10.91 8.59
C ALA A 243 5.52 9.67 9.11
N LEU A 244 4.76 8.62 9.44
CA LEU A 244 5.28 7.28 9.67
C LEU A 244 4.81 6.36 8.54
N ILE A 245 5.74 5.61 7.95
CA ILE A 245 5.41 4.45 7.12
C ILE A 245 5.40 3.22 8.01
N CYS A 246 4.27 2.54 8.04
CA CYS A 246 4.06 1.32 8.81
C CYS A 246 3.95 0.17 7.81
N SER A 247 4.83 -0.82 7.94
CA SER A 247 4.79 -2.04 7.14
C SER A 247 4.64 -3.25 8.04
N GLY A 248 3.83 -4.23 7.64
CA GLY A 248 3.60 -5.38 8.48
C GLY A 248 3.12 -6.62 7.73
N LYS A 249 3.31 -7.76 8.38
CA LYS A 249 2.85 -9.07 7.90
C LYS A 249 1.80 -9.62 8.84
N ASP A 250 0.67 -10.07 8.28
CA ASP A 250 -0.30 -10.84 9.05
C ASP A 250 0.33 -12.17 9.47
N ILE A 251 0.40 -12.38 10.77
CA ILE A 251 0.95 -13.58 11.42
C ILE A 251 -0.11 -14.31 12.22
N THR A 252 -1.40 -13.99 12.04
CA THR A 252 -2.51 -14.59 12.82
C THR A 252 -2.50 -16.11 12.72
N GLU A 253 -2.38 -16.67 11.50
CA GLU A 253 -2.34 -18.12 11.29
C GLU A 253 -1.09 -18.75 11.92
N LEU A 254 0.07 -18.09 11.80
CA LEU A 254 1.31 -18.55 12.39
C LEU A 254 1.19 -18.60 13.93
N ARG A 255 0.64 -17.54 14.52
CA ARG A 255 0.45 -17.45 15.97
C ARG A 255 -0.53 -18.50 16.49
N MET A 256 -1.61 -18.75 15.77
CA MET A 256 -2.57 -19.81 16.12
C MET A 256 -1.92 -21.21 16.09
N LYS A 257 -1.01 -21.46 15.15
CA LYS A 257 -0.27 -22.74 15.09
C LYS A 257 0.70 -22.87 16.27
N ASP A 258 1.44 -21.82 16.59
CA ASP A 258 2.38 -21.82 17.70
C ASP A 258 1.67 -22.04 19.05
N ASP A 259 0.55 -21.34 19.28
CA ASP A 259 -0.25 -21.50 20.49
C ASP A 259 -0.87 -22.92 20.58
N LEU A 260 -1.29 -23.52 19.45
CA LEU A 260 -1.80 -24.89 19.43
C LEU A 260 -0.72 -25.91 19.78
N LEU A 261 0.49 -25.77 19.22
CA LEU A 261 1.63 -26.65 19.51
C LEU A 261 2.04 -26.56 20.98
N LEU A 262 2.06 -25.35 21.54
CA LEU A 262 2.37 -25.14 22.95
C LEU A 262 1.35 -25.85 23.86
N ASN A 263 0.06 -25.65 23.61
CA ASN A 263 -1.01 -26.30 24.37
C ASN A 263 -0.94 -27.84 24.26
N LEU A 264 -0.64 -28.38 23.08
CA LEU A 264 -0.46 -29.82 22.89
C LEU A 264 0.75 -30.34 23.69
N SER A 265 1.85 -29.60 23.70
CA SER A 265 3.04 -29.96 24.50
C SER A 265 2.71 -29.96 26.00
N GLU A 266 2.07 -28.92 26.52
CA GLU A 266 1.71 -28.84 27.94
C GLU A 266 0.74 -29.96 28.34
N MET A 267 -0.26 -30.25 27.49
CA MET A 267 -1.20 -31.33 27.72
C MET A 267 -0.48 -32.69 27.77
N ARG A 268 0.40 -32.94 26.81
CA ARG A 268 1.21 -34.16 26.75
C ARG A 268 2.06 -34.32 28.01
N ASP A 269 2.80 -33.27 28.40
CA ASP A 269 3.68 -33.32 29.57
C ASP A 269 2.89 -33.59 30.86
N ARG A 270 1.68 -33.03 30.98
CA ARG A 270 0.75 -33.32 32.08
C ARG A 270 0.27 -34.78 32.08
N PHE A 271 -0.07 -35.33 30.91
CA PHE A 271 -0.45 -36.74 30.79
C PHE A 271 0.70 -37.69 31.16
N THR A 272 1.92 -37.41 30.71
CA THR A 272 3.12 -38.18 31.09
C THR A 272 3.35 -38.13 32.61
N GLY A 273 3.14 -36.96 33.23
CA GLY A 273 3.18 -36.82 34.69
C GLY A 273 2.18 -37.73 35.42
N VAL A 274 0.91 -37.74 34.99
CA VAL A 274 -0.14 -38.60 35.58
C VAL A 274 0.19 -40.08 35.41
N LEU A 275 0.64 -40.50 34.22
CA LEU A 275 1.04 -41.89 33.98
C LEU A 275 2.14 -42.35 34.94
N ASN A 276 3.15 -41.52 35.16
CA ASN A 276 4.30 -41.87 35.98
C ASN A 276 4.03 -41.76 37.49
N GLN A 277 3.25 -40.78 37.95
CA GLN A 277 3.03 -40.56 39.38
C GLN A 277 1.82 -41.34 39.92
N ASP A 278 0.70 -41.31 39.21
CA ASP A 278 -0.58 -41.80 39.74
C ASP A 278 -0.87 -43.26 39.38
N LEU A 279 -0.25 -43.77 38.32
CA LEU A 279 -0.46 -45.14 37.85
C LEU A 279 0.74 -46.06 38.10
N MET A 280 1.96 -45.62 37.75
CA MET A 280 3.15 -46.46 37.96
C MET A 280 3.49 -46.67 39.43
N GLY A 281 3.26 -45.67 40.31
CA GLY A 281 3.49 -45.80 41.75
C GLY A 281 2.71 -46.98 42.36
N PRO A 282 1.36 -46.97 42.29
CA PRO A 282 0.54 -48.07 42.80
C PRO A 282 0.84 -49.41 42.14
N VAL A 283 1.11 -49.44 40.82
CA VAL A 283 1.45 -50.69 40.13
C VAL A 283 2.75 -51.29 40.67
N THR A 284 3.75 -50.45 40.96
CA THR A 284 5.02 -50.88 41.57
C THR A 284 4.79 -51.42 42.98
N GLU A 285 3.97 -50.75 43.80
CA GLU A 285 3.63 -51.23 45.14
C GLU A 285 2.92 -52.59 45.11
N ILE A 286 1.92 -52.77 44.23
CA ILE A 286 1.22 -54.06 44.11
C ILE A 286 2.18 -55.15 43.66
N GLN A 287 3.12 -54.83 42.75
CA GLN A 287 4.16 -55.75 42.31
C GLN A 287 5.07 -56.20 43.47
N ASP A 288 5.50 -55.25 44.32
CA ASP A 288 6.32 -55.54 45.49
C ASP A 288 5.57 -56.40 46.52
N TYR A 289 4.30 -56.10 46.80
CA TYR A 289 3.47 -56.92 47.70
C TYR A 289 3.23 -58.33 47.15
N ALA A 290 2.94 -58.46 45.85
CA ALA A 290 2.75 -59.74 45.22
C ALA A 290 4.03 -60.59 45.24
N GLN A 291 5.20 -59.96 45.08
CA GLN A 291 6.51 -60.61 45.21
C GLN A 291 6.72 -61.17 46.63
N VAL A 292 6.45 -60.37 47.67
CA VAL A 292 6.58 -60.80 49.07
C VAL A 292 5.61 -61.93 49.42
N LEU A 293 4.36 -61.86 48.93
CA LEU A 293 3.38 -62.94 49.13
C LEU A 293 3.85 -64.24 48.47
N LEU A 294 4.41 -64.17 47.27
CA LEU A 294 4.92 -65.33 46.55
C LEU A 294 6.05 -66.03 47.33
N GLU A 295 6.90 -65.27 48.02
CA GLU A 295 8.02 -65.81 48.82
C GLU A 295 7.58 -66.52 50.11
N GLN A 296 6.39 -66.20 50.62
CA GLN A 296 5.87 -66.72 51.89
C GLN A 296 4.78 -67.79 51.71
N GLU A 297 4.23 -67.93 50.50
CA GLU A 297 3.10 -68.81 50.21
C GLU A 297 3.55 -70.27 49.97
N THR A 298 2.74 -71.21 50.45
CA THR A 298 3.06 -72.66 50.34
C THR A 298 1.96 -73.46 49.66
N GLU A 299 0.74 -72.92 49.57
CA GLU A 299 -0.35 -73.55 48.83
C GLU A 299 -0.20 -73.34 47.32
N THR A 300 -0.12 -74.44 46.58
CA THR A 300 0.14 -74.45 45.13
C THR A 300 -0.93 -73.69 44.33
N GLU A 301 -2.17 -73.70 44.81
CA GLU A 301 -3.28 -72.99 44.18
C GLU A 301 -3.16 -71.46 44.36
N ASN A 302 -2.75 -71.00 45.54
CA ASN A 302 -2.54 -69.58 45.83
C ASN A 302 -1.32 -69.02 45.08
N ILE A 303 -0.23 -69.81 44.97
CA ILE A 303 0.94 -69.46 44.16
C ILE A 303 0.52 -69.18 42.70
N ALA A 304 -0.29 -70.06 42.10
CA ALA A 304 -0.76 -69.88 40.71
C ALA A 304 -1.61 -68.61 40.52
N TYR A 305 -2.40 -68.21 41.53
CA TYR A 305 -3.14 -66.94 41.48
C TYR A 305 -2.22 -65.73 41.58
N ILE A 306 -1.21 -65.75 42.47
CA ILE A 306 -0.25 -64.65 42.64
C ILE A 306 0.62 -64.50 41.38
N GLU A 307 1.07 -65.61 40.77
CA GLU A 307 1.79 -65.58 39.48
C GLU A 307 0.96 -64.92 38.37
N LYS A 308 -0.35 -65.21 38.33
CA LYS A 308 -1.26 -64.59 37.35
C LYS A 308 -1.46 -63.10 37.61
N ILE A 309 -1.51 -62.67 38.87
CA ILE A 309 -1.53 -61.26 39.26
C ILE A 309 -0.24 -60.56 38.81
N MET A 310 0.92 -61.16 39.08
CA MET A 310 2.24 -60.66 38.67
C MET A 310 2.35 -60.51 37.15
N GLN A 311 1.86 -61.49 36.39
CA GLN A 311 1.87 -61.43 34.93
C GLN A 311 0.97 -60.32 34.38
N ASN A 312 -0.21 -60.13 34.97
CA ASN A 312 -1.10 -59.03 34.59
C ASN A 312 -0.49 -57.65 34.93
N ILE A 313 0.14 -57.52 36.10
CA ILE A 313 0.84 -56.30 36.53
C ILE A 313 2.00 -56.00 35.58
N SER A 314 2.83 -57.00 35.26
CA SER A 314 3.95 -56.84 34.32
C SER A 314 3.48 -56.36 32.94
N THR A 315 2.36 -56.93 32.45
CA THR A 315 1.71 -56.50 31.20
C THR A 315 1.20 -55.05 31.29
N MET A 316 0.59 -54.65 32.41
CA MET A 316 0.17 -53.27 32.65
C MET A 316 1.37 -52.30 32.70
N THR A 317 2.44 -52.67 33.39
CA THR A 317 3.67 -51.87 33.48
C THR A 317 4.29 -51.68 32.10
N GLU A 318 4.36 -52.73 31.28
CA GLU A 318 4.87 -52.64 29.92
C GLU A 318 3.98 -51.77 29.02
N THR A 319 2.65 -51.91 29.14
CA THR A 319 1.68 -51.09 28.40
C THR A 319 1.81 -49.61 28.77
N LEU A 320 1.90 -49.29 30.06
CA LEU A 320 2.06 -47.92 30.55
C LEU A 320 3.44 -47.34 30.17
N LYS A 321 4.51 -48.14 30.20
CA LYS A 321 5.84 -47.72 29.72
C LYS A 321 5.83 -47.43 28.23
N ASN A 322 5.18 -48.27 27.43
CA ASN A 322 5.05 -48.06 25.98
C ASN A 322 4.22 -46.82 25.66
N ALA A 323 3.13 -46.57 26.41
CA ALA A 323 2.34 -45.35 26.27
C ALA A 323 3.14 -44.10 26.63
N SER A 324 3.90 -44.13 27.73
CA SER A 324 4.80 -43.06 28.15
C SER A 324 5.91 -42.79 27.11
N ALA A 325 6.57 -43.85 26.63
CA ALA A 325 7.62 -43.77 25.61
C ALA A 325 7.10 -43.26 24.25
N TYR A 326 5.87 -43.61 23.87
CA TYR A 326 5.23 -43.10 22.66
C TYR A 326 4.96 -41.59 22.76
N LEU A 327 4.60 -41.09 23.95
CA LEU A 327 4.41 -39.65 24.20
C LEU A 327 5.76 -38.90 24.24
N ASP A 328 6.84 -39.54 24.72
CA ASP A 328 8.18 -38.95 24.77
C ASP A 328 8.91 -38.92 23.42
N GLN A 329 8.45 -39.67 22.42
CA GLN A 329 8.99 -39.57 21.05
C GLN A 329 8.67 -38.19 20.48
N ARG A 330 9.69 -37.32 20.38
CA ARG A 330 9.58 -36.08 19.59
C ARG A 330 9.17 -36.45 18.17
N PRO A 331 8.16 -35.79 17.58
CA PRO A 331 8.05 -35.80 16.13
C PRO A 331 9.33 -35.13 15.58
N GLU A 332 10.16 -35.89 14.89
CA GLU A 332 11.20 -35.30 14.05
C GLU A 332 10.51 -34.64 12.85
N ASN A 333 10.66 -33.30 12.80
CA ASN A 333 10.30 -32.34 11.74
C ASN A 333 8.85 -31.86 11.67
#